data_AF-A0A5C9AD19-F1
#
_entry.id   AF-A0A5C9AD19-F1
#
_cell.length_a   1.000
_cell.length_b   1.000
_cell.length_c   1.000
_cell.angle_alpha   90.00
_cell.angle_beta   90.00
_cell.angle_gamma   90.00
#
_symmetry.space_group_name_H-M   'P 1'
#
loop_
_entity.id
_entity.type
_entity.pdbx_description
1 polymer ?
#
loop_
_entity_poly.entity_id
_entity_poly.type
_entity_poly.pdbx_seq_one_letter_code
_entity_poly.pdbx_strand_id
1 'polypeptide(L)'
;MAETTKERLNKQFAQLESERQSFEPHWRELSDYINPRGSRFLTSEVNRNDRRNTRIIDSTGTMAARTLASGMMSGITSPARPWFRLATPDPEMMDYGPVKLWLEAVQNRMNDMFNKSNLYQSLPQLYGSLGTYSTGAMAVLEDDEDIIRTMPFPIGSYYLANSPRGSVDTCFRKFSMTVRQLVQEFGLNNVS
;
A
#
# COMPACT_ATOMS: atom_id res chain seq x y z
N MET A 1 35.55 -2.28 14.19
CA MET A 1 34.36 -1.58 14.73
C MET A 1 33.14 -2.36 14.32
N ALA A 2 32.14 -2.49 15.21
CA ALA A 2 30.87 -3.11 14.85
C ALA A 2 30.14 -2.23 13.81
N GLU A 3 29.50 -2.87 12.83
CA GLU A 3 28.71 -2.18 11.81
C GLU A 3 27.55 -1.41 12.46
N THR A 4 27.36 -0.15 12.05
CA THR A 4 26.24 0.67 12.53
C THR A 4 24.92 0.23 11.89
N THR A 5 23.79 0.51 12.55
CA THR A 5 22.45 0.23 11.99
C THR A 5 22.25 0.85 10.61
N LYS A 6 22.75 2.08 10.41
CA LYS A 6 22.66 2.80 9.14
C LYS A 6 23.44 2.09 8.02
N GLU A 7 24.67 1.68 8.30
CA GLU A 7 25.50 0.95 7.33
C GLU A 7 24.84 -0.37 6.93
N ARG A 8 24.32 -1.12 7.91
CA ARG A 8 23.61 -2.38 7.68
C ARG A 8 22.38 -2.19 6.78
N LEU A 9 21.52 -1.21 7.11
CA LEU A 9 20.31 -0.92 6.33
C LEU A 9 20.63 -0.43 4.92
N ASN A 10 21.67 0.38 4.74
CA ASN A 10 22.10 0.83 3.43
C ASN A 10 22.63 -0.32 2.56
N LYS A 11 23.37 -1.27 3.14
CA LYS A 11 23.81 -2.48 2.42
C LYS A 11 22.63 -3.34 1.99
N GLN A 12 21.70 -3.60 2.91
CA GLN A 12 20.48 -4.36 2.60
C GLN A 12 19.64 -3.67 1.52
N PHE A 13 19.49 -2.34 1.60
CA PHE A 13 18.79 -1.57 0.59
C PHE A 13 19.46 -1.64 -0.79
N ALA A 14 20.79 -1.48 -0.86
CA ALA A 14 21.53 -1.58 -2.12
C ALA A 14 21.41 -2.96 -2.76
N GLN A 15 21.40 -4.03 -1.96
CA GLN A 15 21.14 -5.38 -2.44
C GLN A 15 19.75 -5.48 -3.07
N LEU A 16 18.71 -5.03 -2.38
CA LEU A 16 17.34 -5.04 -2.89
C LEU A 16 17.16 -4.17 -4.14
N GLU A 17 17.87 -3.04 -4.22
CA GLU A 17 17.87 -2.18 -5.42
C GLU A 17 18.47 -2.92 -6.62
N SER A 18 19.53 -3.70 -6.43
CA SER A 18 20.13 -4.54 -7.48
C SER A 18 19.21 -5.68 -7.90
N GLU A 19 18.61 -6.41 -6.96
CA GLU A 19 17.72 -7.54 -7.25
C GLU A 19 16.48 -7.10 -8.05
N ARG A 20 15.97 -5.89 -7.76
CA ARG A 20 14.80 -5.32 -8.43
C ARG A 20 15.01 -4.97 -9.90
N GLN A 21 16.26 -4.78 -10.35
CA GLN A 21 16.56 -4.31 -11.71
C GLN A 21 15.98 -5.23 -12.80
N SER A 22 15.82 -6.52 -12.51
CA SER A 22 15.21 -7.48 -13.44
C SER A 22 13.70 -7.28 -13.65
N PHE A 23 12.99 -6.77 -12.64
CA PHE A 23 11.53 -6.56 -12.69
C PHE A 23 11.15 -5.20 -13.28
N GLU A 24 12.02 -4.21 -13.13
CA GLU A 24 11.71 -2.82 -13.46
C GLU A 24 11.32 -2.61 -14.95
N PRO A 25 12.00 -3.21 -15.94
CA PRO A 25 11.59 -3.09 -17.35
C PRO A 25 10.16 -3.58 -17.58
N HIS A 26 9.78 -4.70 -16.97
CA HIS A 26 8.44 -5.26 -17.09
C HIS A 26 7.38 -4.36 -16.45
N TRP A 27 7.63 -3.84 -15.25
CA TRP A 27 6.70 -2.89 -14.63
C TRP A 27 6.55 -1.58 -15.39
N ARG A 28 7.63 -1.11 -16.06
CA ARG A 28 7.57 0.07 -16.93
C ARG A 28 6.69 -0.19 -18.15
N GLU A 29 6.85 -1.34 -18.80
CA GLU A 29 6.00 -1.75 -19.92
C GLU A 29 4.52 -1.82 -19.49
N LEU A 30 4.22 -2.50 -18.38
CA LEU A 30 2.86 -2.56 -17.83
C LEU A 30 2.30 -1.17 -17.49
N SER A 31 3.13 -0.28 -16.96
CA SER A 31 2.71 1.10 -16.69
C SER A 31 2.35 1.83 -17.98
N ASP A 32 3.19 1.75 -19.00
CA ASP A 32 2.98 2.46 -20.25
C ASP A 32 1.70 2.06 -20.99
N TYR A 33 1.35 0.76 -20.94
CA TYR A 33 0.23 0.20 -21.69
C TYR A 33 -1.06 0.01 -20.87
N ILE A 34 -0.99 -0.08 -19.54
CA ILE A 34 -2.16 -0.41 -18.69
C ILE A 34 -2.45 0.72 -17.69
N ASN A 35 -1.47 1.10 -16.87
CA ASN A 35 -1.65 2.07 -15.79
C ASN A 35 -0.52 3.13 -15.73
N PRO A 36 -0.55 4.16 -16.61
CA PRO A 36 0.56 5.09 -16.76
C PRO A 36 0.87 5.95 -15.54
N ARG A 37 -0.08 6.07 -14.60
CA ARG A 37 0.07 6.86 -13.37
C ARG A 37 0.21 6.00 -12.11
N GLY A 38 0.24 4.67 -12.25
CA GLY A 38 0.36 3.73 -11.13
C GLY A 38 1.78 3.52 -10.61
N SER A 39 2.79 3.98 -11.34
CA SER A 39 4.20 3.74 -11.03
C SER A 39 5.00 5.01 -10.76
N ARG A 40 6.05 4.84 -9.95
CA ARG A 40 7.04 5.87 -9.62
C ARG A 40 8.37 5.20 -9.36
N PHE A 41 9.33 5.35 -10.27
CA PHE A 41 10.63 4.70 -10.18
C PHE A 41 11.72 5.66 -9.67
N LEU A 42 11.54 6.97 -9.91
CA LEU A 42 12.44 8.01 -9.43
C LEU A 42 11.74 8.90 -8.42
N THR A 43 12.47 9.35 -7.39
CA THR A 43 11.95 10.30 -6.39
C THR A 43 11.68 11.68 -6.97
N SER A 44 12.28 12.02 -8.12
CA SER A 44 12.06 13.27 -8.85
C SER A 44 10.81 13.26 -9.72
N GLU A 45 10.13 12.12 -9.85
CA GLU A 45 8.85 12.01 -10.59
C GLU A 45 7.65 12.47 -9.75
N VAL A 46 7.87 12.81 -8.49
CA VAL A 46 6.84 13.39 -7.62
C VAL A 46 6.36 14.72 -8.23
N ASN A 47 5.05 14.83 -8.45
CA ASN A 47 4.38 16.01 -9.02
C ASN A 47 4.80 16.36 -10.47
N ARG A 48 5.35 15.43 -11.25
CA ARG A 48 5.52 15.63 -12.70
C ARG A 48 4.20 15.44 -13.44
N ASN A 49 3.84 16.40 -14.29
CA ASN A 49 2.62 16.38 -15.10
C ASN A 49 2.88 16.05 -16.58
N ASP A 50 3.94 15.30 -16.86
CA ASP A 50 4.24 14.89 -18.23
C ASP A 50 3.13 13.97 -18.77
N ARG A 51 2.86 14.04 -20.06
CA ARG A 51 1.88 13.15 -20.71
C ARG A 51 2.40 11.72 -20.69
N ARG A 52 1.77 10.84 -19.89
CA ARG A 52 2.19 9.43 -19.71
C ARG A 52 1.37 8.40 -20.49
N ASN A 53 0.19 8.75 -20.98
CA ASN A 53 -0.71 7.83 -21.69
C ASN A 53 -0.45 7.75 -23.21
N THR A 54 0.78 8.04 -23.67
CA THR A 54 1.10 8.16 -25.10
C THR A 54 1.20 6.82 -25.82
N ARG A 55 1.43 5.71 -25.09
CA ARG A 55 1.55 4.36 -25.67
C ARG A 55 0.24 3.59 -25.73
N ILE A 56 -0.83 4.10 -25.13
CA ILE A 56 -2.15 3.45 -25.14
C ILE A 56 -2.90 3.87 -26.41
N ILE A 57 -2.97 2.94 -27.36
CA ILE A 57 -3.82 3.06 -28.56
C ILE A 57 -5.14 2.32 -28.33
N ASP A 58 -5.05 1.10 -27.81
CA ASP A 58 -6.19 0.29 -27.36
C ASP A 58 -6.30 0.34 -25.83
N SER A 59 -7.47 0.74 -25.34
CA SER A 59 -7.75 0.88 -23.90
C SER A 59 -8.22 -0.42 -23.23
N THR A 60 -8.35 -1.53 -23.96
CA THR A 60 -8.85 -2.80 -23.44
C THR A 60 -8.10 -3.26 -22.19
N GLY A 61 -6.77 -3.17 -22.17
CA GLY A 61 -5.95 -3.52 -21.00
C GLY A 61 -6.24 -2.64 -19.78
N THR A 62 -6.31 -1.32 -19.97
CA THR A 62 -6.67 -0.37 -18.89
C THR A 62 -8.08 -0.62 -18.36
N MET A 63 -9.05 -0.90 -19.25
CA MET A 63 -10.42 -1.23 -18.84
C MET A 63 -10.48 -2.54 -18.07
N ALA A 64 -9.77 -3.58 -18.53
CA ALA A 64 -9.70 -4.86 -17.83
C ALA A 64 -9.10 -4.71 -16.43
N ALA A 65 -8.00 -3.97 -16.27
CA ALA A 65 -7.39 -3.70 -14.98
C ALA A 65 -8.35 -2.94 -14.03
N ARG A 66 -9.10 -1.96 -14.54
CA ARG A 66 -10.11 -1.23 -13.76
C ARG A 66 -11.26 -2.14 -13.33
N THR A 67 -11.75 -3.00 -14.22
CA THR A 67 -12.79 -3.98 -13.93
C THR A 67 -12.33 -4.97 -12.86
N LEU A 68 -11.10 -5.48 -12.96
CA LEU A 68 -10.49 -6.36 -11.96
C LEU A 68 -10.43 -5.68 -10.59
N ALA A 69 -9.88 -4.47 -10.50
CA ALA A 69 -9.79 -3.72 -9.24
C ALA A 69 -11.17 -3.47 -8.61
N SER A 70 -12.18 -3.17 -9.43
CA SER A 70 -13.56 -2.97 -9.00
C SER A 70 -14.19 -4.28 -8.50
N GLY A 71 -13.91 -5.39 -9.20
CA GLY A 71 -14.30 -6.73 -8.78
C GLY A 71 -13.70 -7.11 -7.43
N MET A 72 -12.40 -6.92 -7.24
CA MET A 72 -11.72 -7.18 -5.97
C MET A 72 -12.29 -6.33 -4.83
N MET A 73 -12.53 -5.04 -5.06
CA MET A 73 -13.16 -4.16 -4.08
C MET A 73 -14.56 -4.67 -3.68
N SER A 74 -15.39 -5.01 -4.66
CA SER A 74 -16.75 -5.50 -4.42
C SER A 74 -16.81 -6.89 -3.77
N GLY A 75 -15.82 -7.75 -4.05
CA GLY A 75 -15.80 -9.14 -3.61
C GLY A 75 -15.05 -9.39 -2.30
N ILE A 76 -14.05 -8.57 -1.98
CA ILE A 76 -13.15 -8.79 -0.85
C ILE A 76 -13.41 -7.78 0.29
N THR A 77 -13.64 -6.50 -0.04
CA THR A 77 -13.67 -5.40 0.94
C THR A 77 -14.79 -4.40 0.68
N SER A 78 -15.98 -4.90 0.30
CA SER A 78 -17.12 -4.04 -0.02
C SER A 78 -17.60 -3.27 1.23
N PRO A 79 -17.62 -1.93 1.25
CA PRO A 79 -18.13 -1.18 2.40
C PRO A 79 -19.64 -1.38 2.62
N ALA A 80 -20.36 -1.84 1.59
CA ALA A 80 -21.80 -2.05 1.64
C ALA A 80 -22.21 -3.31 2.41
N ARG A 81 -21.27 -4.19 2.76
CA ARG A 81 -21.53 -5.47 3.42
C ARG A 81 -20.42 -5.78 4.43
N PRO A 82 -20.69 -6.39 5.59
CA PRO A 82 -19.62 -6.86 6.46
C PRO A 82 -18.70 -7.85 5.72
N TRP A 83 -17.41 -7.51 5.62
CA TRP A 83 -16.40 -8.29 4.89
C TRP A 83 -15.33 -8.91 5.79
N PHE A 84 -15.40 -8.67 7.10
CA PHE A 84 -14.60 -9.35 8.11
C PHE A 84 -15.45 -9.72 9.31
N ARG A 85 -15.00 -10.73 10.06
CA ARG A 85 -15.62 -11.15 11.31
C ARG A 85 -14.55 -11.38 12.37
N LEU A 86 -14.81 -10.89 13.58
CA LEU A 86 -13.95 -11.21 14.73
C LEU A 86 -14.37 -12.55 15.34
N ALA A 87 -13.38 -13.36 15.70
CA ALA A 87 -13.58 -14.66 16.32
C ALA A 87 -12.46 -14.95 17.33
N THR A 88 -12.76 -15.76 18.33
CA THR A 88 -11.77 -16.35 19.25
C THR A 88 -11.35 -17.72 18.73
N PRO A 89 -10.10 -18.15 18.99
CA PRO A 89 -9.65 -19.49 18.64
C PRO A 89 -10.33 -20.57 19.49
N ASP A 90 -10.85 -20.21 20.66
CA ASP A 90 -11.63 -21.08 21.55
C ASP A 90 -13.11 -21.04 21.16
N PRO A 91 -13.71 -22.17 20.73
CA PRO A 91 -15.13 -22.26 20.38
C PRO A 91 -16.08 -22.02 21.56
N GLU A 92 -15.73 -22.42 22.79
CA GLU A 92 -16.61 -22.24 23.95
C GLU A 92 -16.74 -20.75 24.29
N MET A 93 -15.65 -19.99 24.12
CA MET A 93 -15.68 -18.54 24.26
C MET A 93 -16.50 -17.86 23.15
N MET A 94 -16.57 -18.42 21.94
CA MET A 94 -17.43 -17.89 20.88
C MET A 94 -18.92 -18.02 21.21
N ASP A 95 -19.30 -19.06 21.96
CA ASP A 95 -20.68 -19.30 22.38
C ASP A 95 -21.05 -18.55 23.66
N TYR A 96 -20.06 -18.07 24.41
CA TYR A 96 -20.28 -17.28 25.60
C TYR A 96 -20.86 -15.89 25.24
N GLY A 97 -22.13 -15.67 25.61
CA GLY A 97 -22.91 -14.49 25.23
C GLY A 97 -22.19 -13.14 25.42
N PRO A 98 -21.55 -12.87 26.58
CA PRO A 98 -20.80 -11.64 26.80
C PRO A 98 -19.63 -11.43 25.82
N VAL A 99 -18.89 -12.49 25.48
CA VAL A 99 -17.78 -12.42 24.51
C VAL A 99 -18.32 -12.12 23.12
N LYS A 100 -19.42 -12.77 22.71
CA LYS A 100 -20.07 -12.49 21.43
C LYS A 100 -20.50 -11.02 21.30
N LEU A 101 -21.15 -10.48 22.33
CA LEU A 101 -21.56 -9.06 22.36
C LEU A 101 -20.36 -8.11 22.30
N TRP A 102 -19.27 -8.45 23.00
CA TRP A 102 -18.05 -7.65 22.97
C TRP A 102 -17.39 -7.68 21.58
N LEU A 103 -17.25 -8.85 20.96
CA LEU A 103 -16.70 -8.98 19.60
C LEU A 103 -17.53 -8.21 18.58
N GLU A 104 -18.86 -8.26 18.68
CA GLU A 104 -19.76 -7.49 17.81
C GLU A 104 -19.55 -5.98 17.99
N ALA A 105 -19.45 -5.51 19.24
CA ALA A 105 -19.17 -4.11 19.52
C ALA A 105 -17.82 -3.65 18.98
N VAL A 106 -16.76 -4.45 19.12
CA VAL A 106 -15.42 -4.14 18.57
C VAL A 106 -15.45 -4.15 17.04
N GLN A 107 -16.10 -5.13 16.43
CA GLN A 107 -16.24 -5.23 14.97
C GLN A 107 -16.97 -4.01 14.39
N ASN A 108 -18.04 -3.55 15.06
CA ASN A 108 -18.76 -2.34 14.63
C ASN A 108 -17.87 -1.10 14.72
N ARG A 109 -17.10 -0.94 15.80
CA ARG A 109 -16.13 0.16 15.95
C ARG A 109 -15.05 0.14 14.87
N MET A 110 -14.53 -1.04 14.52
CA MET A 110 -13.57 -1.19 13.42
C MET A 110 -14.20 -0.80 12.07
N ASN A 111 -15.43 -1.23 11.80
CA ASN A 111 -16.16 -0.82 10.59
C ASN A 111 -16.36 0.70 10.52
N ASP A 112 -16.76 1.32 11.63
CA ASP A 112 -16.93 2.78 11.70
C ASP A 112 -15.61 3.52 11.43
N MET A 113 -14.50 3.05 12.00
CA MET A 113 -13.17 3.58 11.73
C MET A 113 -12.81 3.44 10.24
N PHE A 114 -13.02 2.26 9.65
CA PHE A 114 -12.74 2.05 8.22
C PHE A 114 -13.57 2.97 7.32
N ASN A 115 -14.85 3.19 7.64
CA ASN A 115 -15.74 4.08 6.89
C ASN A 115 -15.37 5.56 7.02
N LYS A 116 -14.85 5.99 8.18
CA LYS A 116 -14.40 7.37 8.42
C LYS A 116 -13.06 7.65 7.76
N SER A 117 -12.13 6.69 7.83
CA SER A 117 -10.79 6.81 7.25
C SER A 117 -10.80 6.82 5.72
N ASN A 118 -9.62 7.01 5.14
CA ASN A 118 -9.44 6.92 3.69
C ASN A 118 -9.25 5.48 3.13
N LEU A 119 -9.49 4.44 3.94
CA LEU A 119 -9.20 3.05 3.56
C LEU A 119 -9.92 2.65 2.27
N TYR A 120 -11.20 2.96 2.12
CA TYR A 120 -11.99 2.55 0.95
C TYR A 120 -11.64 3.33 -0.33
N GLN A 121 -10.97 4.49 -0.22
CA GLN A 121 -10.37 5.20 -1.35
C GLN A 121 -9.01 4.59 -1.74
N SER A 122 -8.29 4.02 -0.78
CA SER A 122 -6.95 3.44 -0.98
C SER A 122 -6.99 2.01 -1.51
N LEU A 123 -7.91 1.17 -1.04
CA LEU A 123 -8.01 -0.24 -1.43
C LEU A 123 -8.14 -0.46 -2.95
N PRO A 124 -8.97 0.28 -3.72
CA PRO A 124 -9.03 0.13 -5.17
C PRO A 124 -7.68 0.40 -5.87
N GLN A 125 -6.87 1.33 -5.34
CA GLN A 125 -5.53 1.63 -5.87
C GLN A 125 -4.56 0.48 -5.59
N LEU A 126 -4.65 -0.12 -4.39
CA LEU A 126 -3.89 -1.30 -4.02
C LEU A 126 -4.25 -2.50 -4.90
N TYR A 127 -5.54 -2.78 -5.10
CA TYR A 127 -6.00 -3.84 -5.99
C TYR A 127 -5.62 -3.61 -7.45
N GLY A 128 -5.68 -2.37 -7.93
CA GLY A 128 -5.18 -2.02 -9.25
C GLY A 128 -3.69 -2.32 -9.40
N SER A 129 -2.89 -2.06 -8.36
CA SER A 129 -1.46 -2.39 -8.35
C SER A 129 -1.22 -3.90 -8.33
N LEU A 130 -1.94 -4.64 -7.48
CA LEU A 130 -1.88 -6.10 -7.43
C LEU A 130 -2.23 -6.74 -8.77
N GLY A 131 -3.31 -6.29 -9.41
CA GLY A 131 -3.75 -6.82 -10.70
C GLY A 131 -2.81 -6.48 -11.85
N THR A 132 -2.17 -5.30 -11.82
CA THR A 132 -1.30 -4.85 -12.92
C THR A 132 0.14 -5.34 -12.76
N TYR A 133 0.68 -5.30 -11.54
CA TYR A 133 2.11 -5.50 -11.25
C TYR A 133 2.40 -6.72 -10.37
N SER A 134 1.37 -7.52 -10.04
CA SER A 134 1.43 -8.68 -9.15
C SER A 134 1.81 -8.39 -7.69
N THR A 135 1.99 -7.11 -7.34
CA THR A 135 2.35 -6.69 -5.98
C THR A 135 1.72 -5.32 -5.65
N GLY A 136 1.51 -5.09 -4.37
CA GLY A 136 0.94 -3.87 -3.84
C GLY A 136 1.41 -3.67 -2.41
N ALA A 137 1.71 -2.44 -2.06
CA ALA A 137 2.10 -2.06 -0.70
C ALA A 137 1.33 -0.81 -0.28
N MET A 138 1.00 -0.74 1.00
CA MET A 138 0.27 0.37 1.60
C MET A 138 0.70 0.49 3.05
N ALA A 139 1.03 1.68 3.51
CA ALA A 139 1.14 1.94 4.94
C ALA A 139 -0.24 2.19 5.55
N VAL A 140 -0.41 1.74 6.78
CA VAL A 140 -1.49 2.15 7.68
C VAL A 140 -0.81 2.86 8.83
N LEU A 141 -1.04 4.17 8.95
CA LEU A 141 -0.42 5.04 9.93
C LEU A 141 -1.48 5.51 10.92
N GLU A 142 -1.05 5.81 12.14
CA GLU A 142 -1.88 6.54 13.10
C GLU A 142 -2.15 7.94 12.57
N ASP A 143 -3.36 8.44 12.82
CA ASP A 143 -3.80 9.75 12.35
C ASP A 143 -4.70 10.39 13.41
N ASP A 144 -4.40 11.63 13.81
CA ASP A 144 -5.11 12.32 14.88
C ASP A 144 -6.54 12.75 14.48
N GLU A 145 -6.85 12.82 13.18
CA GLU A 145 -8.16 13.23 12.67
C GLU A 145 -9.08 12.02 12.40
N ASP A 146 -8.57 11.06 11.60
CA ASP A 146 -9.32 9.92 11.07
C ASP A 146 -9.02 8.60 11.81
N ILE A 147 -8.25 8.63 12.90
CA ILE A 147 -7.68 7.49 13.65
C ILE A 147 -6.59 6.76 12.85
N ILE A 148 -6.86 6.45 11.58
CA ILE A 148 -5.90 5.86 10.67
C ILE A 148 -5.83 6.61 9.35
N ARG A 149 -4.61 6.68 8.81
CA ARG A 149 -4.36 7.12 7.43
C ARG A 149 -3.69 6.01 6.64
N THR A 150 -4.27 5.68 5.50
CA THR A 150 -3.70 4.72 4.56
C THR A 150 -2.98 5.43 3.43
N MET A 151 -1.79 4.94 3.08
CA MET A 151 -0.97 5.50 2.01
C MET A 151 -0.52 4.40 1.05
N PRO A 152 -1.23 4.18 -0.07
CA PRO A 152 -0.78 3.26 -1.11
C PRO A 152 0.55 3.69 -1.69
N PHE A 153 1.43 2.73 -1.95
CA PHE A 153 2.74 2.97 -2.52
C PHE A 153 2.73 2.63 -4.02
N PRO A 154 3.06 3.60 -4.90
CA PRO A 154 3.25 3.30 -6.32
C PRO A 154 4.33 2.24 -6.51
N ILE A 155 4.16 1.34 -7.48
CA ILE A 155 5.22 0.38 -7.83
C ILE A 155 6.49 1.13 -8.25
N GLY A 156 7.65 0.60 -7.88
CA GLY A 156 8.95 1.26 -8.06
C GLY A 156 9.36 2.20 -6.92
N SER A 157 8.45 2.54 -5.99
CA SER A 157 8.78 3.37 -4.82
C SER A 157 9.15 2.57 -3.57
N TYR A 158 8.99 1.24 -3.61
CA TYR A 158 9.27 0.35 -2.49
C TYR A 158 10.01 -0.93 -2.94
N TYR A 159 10.55 -1.65 -1.97
CA TYR A 159 11.36 -2.86 -2.12
C TYR A 159 10.99 -3.83 -1.01
N LEU A 160 10.83 -5.12 -1.35
CA LEU A 160 10.40 -6.15 -0.41
C LEU A 160 11.43 -7.27 -0.36
N ALA A 161 11.59 -7.88 0.81
CA ALA A 161 12.31 -9.14 0.97
C ALA A 161 11.45 -10.13 1.76
N ASN A 162 11.67 -11.42 1.49
CA ASN A 162 10.98 -12.50 2.16
C ASN A 162 11.91 -13.19 3.16
N SER A 163 11.35 -13.53 4.31
CA SER A 163 11.93 -14.47 5.27
C SER A 163 12.12 -15.87 4.65
N PRO A 164 12.87 -16.78 5.31
CA PRO A 164 13.01 -18.17 4.85
C PRO A 164 11.70 -18.95 4.73
N ARG A 165 10.60 -18.49 5.36
CA ARG A 165 9.26 -19.09 5.23
C ARG A 165 8.48 -18.58 4.01
N GLY A 166 9.07 -17.69 3.21
CA GLY A 166 8.42 -17.06 2.07
C GLY A 166 7.49 -15.90 2.43
N SER A 167 7.37 -15.53 3.71
CA SER A 167 6.60 -14.35 4.15
C SER A 167 7.45 -13.09 4.06
N VAL A 168 6.87 -12.00 3.55
CA VAL A 168 7.51 -10.67 3.54
C VAL A 168 7.85 -10.27 4.98
N ASP A 169 9.12 -9.95 5.25
CA ASP A 169 9.59 -9.48 6.56
C ASP A 169 10.34 -8.15 6.50
N THR A 170 10.65 -7.69 5.29
CA THR A 170 11.43 -6.48 5.05
C THR A 170 10.73 -5.61 4.00
N CYS A 171 10.59 -4.32 4.30
CA CYS A 171 10.11 -3.32 3.35
C CYS A 171 10.96 -2.05 3.44
N PHE A 172 11.52 -1.63 2.31
CA PHE A 172 12.13 -0.31 2.16
C PHE A 172 11.28 0.56 1.25
N ARG A 173 11.26 1.86 1.50
CA ARG A 173 10.57 2.85 0.65
C ARG A 173 11.51 3.99 0.30
N LYS A 174 11.60 4.32 -0.99
CA LYS A 174 12.33 5.47 -1.52
C LYS A 174 11.31 6.51 -1.98
N PHE A 175 11.25 7.64 -1.28
CA PHE A 175 10.28 8.70 -1.55
C PHE A 175 10.90 10.08 -1.25
N SER A 176 10.21 11.13 -1.70
CA SER A 176 10.55 12.52 -1.42
C SER A 176 9.32 13.23 -0.86
N MET A 177 9.57 14.22 -0.01
CA MET A 177 8.57 15.14 0.53
C MET A 177 8.94 16.55 0.08
N THR A 178 7.94 17.38 -0.17
CA THR A 178 8.16 18.82 -0.35
C THR A 178 8.66 19.44 0.94
N VAL A 179 9.35 20.59 0.86
CA VAL A 179 9.81 21.34 2.04
C VAL A 179 8.64 21.61 3.00
N ARG A 180 7.48 22.01 2.45
CA ARG A 180 6.26 22.23 3.25
C ARG A 180 5.85 20.97 4.04
N GLN A 181 5.83 19.82 3.39
CA GLN A 181 5.49 18.56 4.06
C GLN A 181 6.50 18.19 5.14
N LEU A 182 7.81 18.36 4.88
CA LEU A 182 8.85 18.12 5.88
C LEU A 182 8.69 19.01 7.12
N VAL A 183 8.44 20.31 6.91
CA VAL A 183 8.21 21.27 8.01
C VAL A 183 6.93 20.94 8.78
N GLN A 184 5.86 20.52 8.10
CA GLN A 184 4.60 20.14 8.77
C GLN A 184 4.75 18.86 9.59
N GLU A 185 5.46 17.86 9.08
CA GLU A 185 5.63 16.56 9.71
C GLU A 185 6.64 16.61 10.87
N PHE A 186 7.80 17.22 10.65
CA PHE A 186 8.93 17.15 11.57
C PHE A 186 9.17 18.47 12.31
N GLY A 187 8.52 19.57 11.93
CA GLY A 187 8.77 20.90 12.46
C GLY A 187 10.01 21.56 11.86
N LEU A 188 10.01 22.91 11.78
CA LEU A 188 11.07 23.69 11.11
C LEU A 188 12.46 23.39 11.67
N ASN A 189 12.61 23.37 12.99
CA ASN A 189 13.91 23.21 13.66
C ASN A 189 14.58 21.84 13.42
N ASN A 190 13.81 20.82 13.02
CA ASN A 190 14.32 19.48 12.77
C ASN A 190 14.70 19.25 11.29
N VAL A 191 14.41 20.22 10.42
CA VAL A 191 14.62 20.11 8.96
C VAL A 191 15.41 21.29 8.38
N SER A 192 15.94 22.17 9.23
CA SER A 192 16.76 23.34 8.90
C SER A 192 18.18 23.22 9.43
#